data_AF-W7YPZ3-F1
#
_entry.id   AF-W7YPZ3-F1
#
_cell.length_a   1.000
_cell.length_b   1.000
_cell.length_c   1.000
_cell.angle_alpha   90.00
_cell.angle_beta   90.00
_cell.angle_gamma   90.00
#
_symmetry.space_group_name_H-M   'P 1'
#
loop_
_entity.id
_entity.type
_entity.pdbx_description
1 polymer ?
#
loop_
_entity_poly.entity_id
_entity_poly.type
_entity_poly.pdbx_seq_one_letter_code
_entity_poly.pdbx_strand_id
1 'polypeptide(L)'
;MLKLGSFILELFRLSILFVLTVLILGGLEKSLYEFIFGHPINHWSMAVGNIIVSIVLYRNYYQFSGWYKSDKNKKLSRGITKSLMTIAYVLVLVPMWS
;
A
#
# COMPACT_ATOMS: atom_id res chain seq x y z
N MET A 1 -21.97 -16.41 -14.69
CA MET A 1 -21.08 -17.11 -13.74
C MET A 1 -19.60 -16.69 -13.84
N LEU A 2 -19.05 -16.38 -15.02
CA LEU A 2 -17.65 -15.93 -15.20
C LEU A 2 -17.26 -14.58 -14.52
N LYS A 3 -18.18 -13.61 -14.43
CA LYS A 3 -17.91 -12.29 -13.82
C LYS A 3 -17.73 -12.34 -12.30
N LEU A 4 -18.38 -13.28 -11.61
CA LEU A 4 -18.29 -13.42 -10.15
C LEU A 4 -16.97 -14.12 -9.76
N GLY A 5 -16.57 -15.16 -10.52
CA GLY A 5 -15.29 -15.83 -10.31
C GLY A 5 -14.08 -14.92 -10.55
N SER A 6 -14.10 -14.11 -11.61
CA SER A 6 -13.05 -13.11 -11.87
C SER A 6 -12.98 -12.05 -10.77
N PHE A 7 -14.12 -11.63 -10.22
CA PHE A 7 -14.15 -10.72 -9.07
C PHE A 7 -13.53 -11.33 -7.81
N ILE A 8 -13.86 -12.59 -7.49
CA ILE A 8 -13.29 -13.30 -6.33
C ILE A 8 -11.77 -13.46 -6.48
N LEU A 9 -11.29 -13.84 -7.67
CA LEU A 9 -9.85 -13.93 -7.95
C LEU A 9 -9.16 -12.57 -7.81
N GLU A 10 -9.80 -11.50 -8.27
CA GLU A 10 -9.26 -10.14 -8.13
C GLU A 10 -9.17 -9.72 -6.65
N LEU A 11 -10.19 -10.04 -5.84
CA LEU A 11 -10.19 -9.78 -4.40
C LEU A 11 -9.10 -10.59 -3.70
N PHE A 12 -8.94 -11.86 -4.05
CA PHE A 12 -7.87 -12.70 -3.52
C PHE A 12 -6.47 -12.15 -3.86
N ARG A 13 -6.27 -11.71 -5.10
CA ARG A 13 -5.03 -11.06 -5.53
C ARG A 13 -4.79 -9.75 -4.79
N LEU A 14 -5.82 -8.94 -4.59
CA LEU A 14 -5.74 -7.72 -3.79
C LEU A 14 -5.29 -8.03 -2.37
N SER A 15 -5.87 -9.04 -1.72
CA SER A 15 -5.48 -9.46 -0.37
C SER A 15 -4.01 -9.90 -0.30
N ILE A 16 -3.55 -10.70 -1.27
CA ILE A 16 -2.14 -11.13 -1.34
C ILE A 16 -1.22 -9.91 -1.52
N LEU A 17 -1.52 -9.04 -2.47
CA LEU A 17 -0.71 -7.85 -2.74
C LEU A 17 -0.69 -6.90 -1.53
N PHE A 18 -1.81 -6.78 -0.83
CA PHE A 18 -1.90 -5.98 0.38
C PHE A 18 -0.99 -6.52 1.48
N VAL A 19 -1.09 -7.81 1.80
CA VAL A 19 -0.24 -8.46 2.80
C VAL A 19 1.23 -8.37 2.41
N LEU A 20 1.58 -8.65 1.15
CA LEU A 20 2.95 -8.53 0.66
C LEU A 20 3.48 -7.11 0.81
N THR A 21 2.71 -6.09 0.42
CA THR A 21 3.14 -4.70 0.52
C THR A 21 3.41 -4.30 1.97
N VAL A 22 2.48 -4.61 2.87
CA VAL A 22 2.61 -4.25 4.30
C VAL A 22 3.78 -5.00 4.96
N LEU A 23 3.97 -6.28 4.66
CA LEU A 23 5.09 -7.05 5.21
C LEU A 23 6.44 -6.56 4.69
N ILE A 24 6.54 -6.30 3.37
CA ILE A 24 7.78 -5.82 2.76
C ILE A 24 8.12 -4.43 3.30
N LEU A 25 7.18 -3.49 3.25
CA LEU A 25 7.42 -2.12 3.71
C LEU A 25 7.66 -2.08 5.23
N GLY A 26 6.84 -2.76 6.03
CA GLY A 26 7.02 -2.78 7.49
C GLY A 26 8.34 -3.44 7.91
N GLY A 27 8.78 -4.50 7.21
CA GLY A 27 10.08 -5.12 7.43
C GLY A 27 11.24 -4.18 7.07
N LEU A 28 11.15 -3.50 5.92
CA LEU A 28 12.14 -2.51 5.49
C LEU A 28 12.22 -1.33 6.46
N GLU A 29 11.07 -0.79 6.87
CA GLU A 29 10.98 0.29 7.85
C GLU A 29 11.64 -0.12 9.17
N LYS A 30 11.28 -1.28 9.73
CA LYS A 30 11.87 -1.76 10.98
C LYS A 30 13.40 -1.85 10.89
N SER A 31 13.91 -2.42 9.78
CA SER A 31 15.35 -2.54 9.55
C SER A 31 16.04 -1.19 9.36
N LEU A 32 15.41 -0.24 8.67
CA LEU A 32 15.93 1.11 8.48
C LEU A 32 15.98 1.89 9.79
N TYR A 33 14.91 1.83 10.58
CA TYR A 33 14.86 2.50 11.88
C TYR A 33 15.86 1.90 12.88
N GLU A 34 16.00 0.58 12.90
CA GLU A 34 17.02 -0.10 13.72
C GLU A 34 18.44 0.30 13.29
N PHE A 35 18.68 0.43 11.98
CA PHE A 35 19.97 0.89 11.46
C PHE A 35 20.29 2.35 11.80
N ILE A 36 19.29 3.25 11.78
CA ILE A 36 19.48 4.69 12.01
C ILE A 36 19.53 5.03 13.50
N PHE A 37 18.63 4.45 14.30
CA PHE A 37 18.42 4.81 15.71
C PHE A 37 18.92 3.76 16.69
N GLY A 38 19.41 2.61 16.21
CA GLY A 38 19.93 1.52 17.05
C GLY A 38 18.85 0.67 17.71
N HIS A 39 17.56 0.91 17.44
CA HIS A 39 16.45 0.13 17.95
C HIS A 39 15.26 0.14 16.98
N PRO A 40 14.47 -0.95 16.91
CA PRO A 40 13.31 -1.00 16.04
C PRO A 40 12.17 -0.12 16.60
N ILE A 41 11.64 0.77 15.78
CA ILE A 41 10.45 1.56 16.10
C ILE A 41 9.25 0.92 15.41
N ASN A 42 8.23 0.59 16.22
CA ASN A 42 6.95 0.08 15.72
C ASN A 42 5.85 1.04 16.15
N HIS A 43 5.37 1.86 15.22
CA HIS A 43 4.30 2.82 15.49
C HIS A 43 3.11 2.60 14.55
N TRP A 44 1.89 2.77 15.07
CA TRP A 44 0.66 2.51 14.33
C TRP A 44 0.52 3.41 13.08
N SER A 45 1.12 4.61 13.10
CA SER A 45 1.11 5.52 11.95
C SER A 45 1.84 4.95 10.74
N MET A 46 2.93 4.19 10.96
CA MET A 46 3.69 3.55 9.89
C MET A 46 2.84 2.50 9.17
N ALA A 47 2.08 1.70 9.94
CA ALA A 47 1.14 0.74 9.37
C ALA A 47 0.07 1.43 8.51
N VAL A 48 -0.48 2.57 8.96
CA VAL A 48 -1.44 3.35 8.17
C VAL A 48 -0.80 3.93 6.90
N GLY A 49 0.45 4.42 6.98
CA GLY A 49 1.22 4.84 5.82
C GLY A 49 1.37 3.73 4.77
N ASN A 50 1.74 2.52 5.22
CA ASN A 50 1.89 1.34 4.35
C ASN A 50 0.59 0.90 3.69
N ILE A 51 -0.54 1.01 4.40
CA ILE A 51 -1.87 0.77 3.83
C ILE A 51 -2.16 1.74 2.69
N ILE A 52 -1.85 3.03 2.88
CA ILE A 52 -2.05 4.05 1.84
C ILE A 52 -1.19 3.73 0.61
N VAL A 53 0.09 3.38 0.81
CA VAL A 53 0.98 2.99 -0.30
C VAL A 53 0.41 1.77 -1.05
N SER A 54 -0.07 0.76 -0.33
CA SER A 54 -0.68 -0.43 -0.93
C SER A 54 -1.90 -0.07 -1.80
N ILE A 55 -2.78 0.80 -1.31
CA ILE A 55 -3.95 1.28 -2.06
C ILE A 55 -3.53 2.02 -3.33
N VAL A 56 -2.53 2.90 -3.23
CA VAL A 56 -2.03 3.67 -4.38
C VAL A 56 -1.41 2.74 -5.43
N LEU A 57 -0.57 1.79 -5.03
CA LEU A 57 0.03 0.80 -5.91
C LEU A 57 -1.03 -0.06 -6.61
N TYR A 58 -2.02 -0.52 -5.85
CA TYR A 58 -3.12 -1.30 -6.41
C TYR A 58 -3.91 -0.48 -7.44
N ARG A 59 -4.37 0.72 -7.07
CA ARG A 59 -5.20 1.59 -7.91
C ARG A 59 -4.52 2.07 -9.19
N ASN A 60 -3.18 2.22 -9.20
CA ASN A 60 -2.46 2.77 -10.34
C ASN A 60 -1.75 1.74 -11.21
N TYR A 61 -1.35 0.60 -10.64
CA TYR A 61 -0.57 -0.42 -11.34
C TYR A 61 -1.31 -1.74 -11.42
N TYR A 62 -1.53 -2.40 -10.27
CA TYR A 62 -2.03 -3.77 -10.27
C TYR A 62 -3.47 -3.89 -10.78
N GLN A 63 -4.35 -2.93 -10.52
CA GLN A 63 -5.75 -2.96 -10.99
C GLN A 63 -5.87 -3.12 -12.52
N PHE A 64 -4.89 -2.68 -13.31
CA PHE A 64 -4.92 -2.78 -14.78
C PHE A 64 -4.37 -4.10 -15.33
N SER A 65 -3.58 -4.83 -14.54
CA SER A 65 -3.08 -6.16 -14.88
C SER A 65 -4.02 -7.28 -14.42
N GLY A 66 -5.18 -6.93 -13.87
CA GLY A 66 -6.13 -7.85 -13.24
C GLY A 66 -6.97 -8.68 -14.19
N TRP A 67 -7.60 -9.70 -13.62
CA TRP A 67 -8.54 -10.57 -14.31
C TRP A 67 -9.92 -9.92 -14.43
N TYR A 68 -10.26 -9.01 -13.50
CA TYR A 68 -11.51 -8.25 -13.55
C TYR A 68 -11.29 -6.85 -14.13
N LYS A 69 -11.66 -6.68 -15.40
CA LYS A 69 -11.65 -5.38 -16.08
C LYS A 69 -13.06 -4.79 -16.11
N SER A 70 -13.23 -3.64 -15.47
CA SER A 70 -14.46 -2.84 -15.52
C SER A 70 -14.16 -1.49 -16.18
N ASP A 71 -15.11 -0.96 -16.93
CA ASP A 71 -15.01 0.39 -17.54
C ASP A 71 -14.88 1.51 -16.49
N LYS A 72 -15.18 1.19 -15.22
CA LYS A 72 -14.99 2.09 -14.07
C LYS A 72 -13.56 2.07 -13.51
N ASN A 73 -12.68 1.19 -13.99
CA ASN A 73 -11.28 1.14 -13.57
C ASN A 73 -10.52 2.35 -14.13
N LYS A 74 -10.37 3.39 -13.31
CA LYS A 74 -9.61 4.59 -13.64
C LYS A 74 -8.43 4.75 -12.68
N LYS A 75 -7.27 5.11 -13.23
CA LYS A 75 -6.09 5.47 -12.43
C LYS A 75 -6.44 6.65 -11.55
N LEU A 76 -5.84 6.72 -10.38
CA LEU A 76 -5.90 7.93 -9.58
C LEU A 76 -5.27 9.07 -10.39
N SER A 77 -5.81 10.28 -10.24
CA SER A 77 -5.18 11.45 -10.84
C SER A 77 -3.77 11.62 -10.27
N ARG A 78 -2.87 12.24 -11.03
CA ARG A 78 -1.50 12.50 -10.54
C ARG A 78 -1.51 13.32 -9.25
N GLY A 79 -2.46 14.25 -9.10
CA GLY A 79 -2.63 15.05 -7.89
C GLY A 79 -2.97 14.20 -6.67
N ILE A 80 -3.99 13.34 -6.78
CA ILE A 80 -4.42 12.46 -5.67
C ILE A 80 -3.33 11.44 -5.33
N THR A 81 -2.66 10.89 -6.35
CA THR A 81 -1.55 9.97 -6.14
C THR A 81 -0.42 10.64 -5.36
N LYS A 82 -0.01 11.85 -5.76
CA LYS A 82 1.02 12.62 -5.06
C LYS A 82 0.59 12.95 -3.63
N SER A 83 -0.63 13.44 -3.42
CA SER A 83 -1.09 13.79 -2.08
C SER A 83 -1.15 12.58 -1.15
N LEU A 84 -1.66 11.44 -1.62
CA LEU A 84 -1.69 10.20 -0.83
C LEU A 84 -0.28 9.69 -0.51
N MET A 85 0.64 9.75 -1.48
CA MET A 85 2.03 9.38 -1.23
C MET A 85 2.69 10.33 -0.22
N THR A 86 2.47 11.65 -0.32
CA THR A 86 2.97 12.61 0.66
C THR A 86 2.43 12.33 2.06
N ILE A 87 1.12 12.06 2.19
CA ILE A 87 0.51 11.69 3.47
C ILE A 87 1.14 10.41 4.02
N ALA A 88 1.30 9.38 3.18
CA ALA A 88 1.94 8.13 3.59
C ALA A 88 3.36 8.35 4.10
N TYR A 89 4.17 9.14 3.39
CA TYR A 89 5.53 9.48 3.83
C TYR A 89 5.53 10.20 5.17
N VAL A 90 4.66 11.20 5.36
CA VAL A 90 4.56 11.90 6.65
C VAL A 90 4.23 10.91 7.76
N LEU A 91 3.25 10.03 7.57
CA LEU A 91 2.85 9.04 8.58
C LEU A 91 3.96 8.06 8.98
N VAL A 92 4.79 7.65 8.01
CA VAL A 92 5.94 6.78 8.27
C VAL A 92 7.05 7.51 9.05
N LEU A 93 7.16 8.83 8.88
CA LEU A 93 8.17 9.66 9.56
C LEU A 93 7.71 10.24 10.91
N VAL A 94 6.40 10.24 11.20
CA VAL A 94 5.86 10.67 12.51
C VAL A 94 6.65 10.11 13.71
N PRO A 95 7.02 8.82 13.75
CA PRO A 95 7.68 8.23 14.91
C PRO A 95 9.09 8.75 15.17
N MET A 96 9.71 9.44 14.20
CA MET A 96 11.02 10.06 14.40
C MET A 96 10.98 11.17 15.46
N TRP A 97 9.80 11.73 15.73
CA TRP A 97 9.59 12.82 16.69
C TRP A 97 8.77 12.43 17.93
N SER A 98 8.34 11.17 18.04
CA SER A 98 7.58 10.64 19.18
C SER A 98 8.47 9.83 20.12
#